data_AF-A0A955L287-F1
#
_entry.id   AF-A0A955L287-F1
#
_cell.length_a   1.000
_cell.length_b   1.000
_cell.length_c   1.000
_cell.angle_alpha   90.00
_cell.angle_beta   90.00
_cell.angle_gamma   90.00
#
_symmetry.space_group_name_H-M   'P 1'
#
loop_
_entity.id
_entity.type
_entity.pdbx_description
1 polymer ?
#
loop_
_entity_poly.entity_id
_entity_poly.type
_entity_poly.pdbx_seq_one_letter_code
_entity_poly.pdbx_strand_id
1 'polypeptide(L)'
;FSNIVYGDPFESGLSLFSYQDTFSIKYFSTFKLIFSPIRGILAWSPLVIFSLIGLAWGSKRLNIIKQISIYTLVSTLFILMFYSFWNNWWAGYSLGNRFFIVLYPVFAFGLANFINYMRLKGLKWIAMFIICIGILFSLTLTLGFVTYDNSNKNDPYYVKFKEPNIPTNYPNLLSEQYDVLDMYKAGVTNLTINPLEIEFNDGGRSLIQF
;
A
#
# COMPACT_ATOMS: atom_id res chain seq x y z
N PHE A 1 -4.24 -22.94 27.22
CA PHE A 1 -4.00 -21.58 26.72
C PHE A 1 -4.30 -21.57 25.23
N SER A 2 -5.19 -20.67 24.86
CA SER A 2 -5.81 -20.47 23.54
C SER A 2 -4.80 -20.40 22.40
N ASN A 3 -5.09 -21.12 21.31
CA ASN A 3 -4.51 -20.87 19.99
C ASN A 3 -4.67 -19.38 19.68
N ILE A 4 -3.55 -18.70 19.47
CA ILE A 4 -3.52 -17.30 19.09
C ILE A 4 -4.16 -17.22 17.70
N VAL A 5 -5.38 -16.70 17.64
CA VAL A 5 -6.15 -16.50 16.40
C VAL A 5 -5.42 -15.55 15.42
N TYR A 6 -4.39 -14.84 15.90
CA TYR A 6 -3.68 -13.79 15.18
C TYR A 6 -2.35 -14.21 14.52
N GLY A 7 -1.99 -15.50 14.49
CA GLY A 7 -0.77 -15.97 13.81
C GLY A 7 0.55 -15.54 14.48
N ASP A 8 1.68 -15.73 13.79
CA ASP A 8 3.02 -15.32 14.23
C ASP A 8 3.23 -13.82 13.92
N PRO A 9 3.68 -12.97 14.88
CA PRO A 9 3.96 -11.55 14.63
C PRO A 9 5.03 -11.28 13.55
N PHE A 10 5.82 -12.29 13.17
CA PHE A 10 6.84 -12.21 12.11
C PHE A 10 6.37 -12.80 10.76
N GLU A 11 5.18 -13.36 10.73
CA GLU A 11 4.50 -13.75 9.49
C GLU A 11 3.39 -12.74 9.23
N SER A 12 3.31 -12.20 8.00
CA SER A 12 2.14 -11.41 7.68
C SER A 12 0.92 -12.32 7.53
N GLY A 13 -0.26 -11.84 7.92
CA GLY A 13 -1.53 -12.48 7.54
C GLY A 13 -1.80 -12.46 6.03
N LEU A 14 -0.93 -11.82 5.23
CA LEU A 14 -0.95 -11.86 3.76
C LEU A 14 -0.27 -13.10 3.20
N SER A 15 0.39 -13.93 4.02
CA SER A 15 0.98 -15.22 3.61
C SER A 15 -0.04 -16.16 2.96
N LEU A 16 -1.33 -16.00 3.28
CA LEU A 16 -2.45 -16.73 2.67
C LEU A 16 -2.75 -16.29 1.22
N PHE A 17 -2.37 -15.07 0.84
CA PHE A 17 -2.68 -14.49 -0.48
C PHE A 17 -1.45 -14.23 -1.34
N SER A 18 -0.28 -14.08 -0.72
CA SER A 18 0.98 -13.71 -1.38
C SER A 18 2.08 -14.64 -0.86
N TYR A 19 2.73 -15.37 -1.76
CA TYR A 19 3.79 -16.31 -1.43
C TYR A 19 4.91 -15.61 -0.62
N GLN A 20 5.06 -15.98 0.66
CA GLN A 20 6.20 -15.68 1.53
C GLN A 20 6.50 -14.20 1.85
N ASP A 21 5.52 -13.51 2.44
CA ASP A 21 5.74 -12.23 3.13
C ASP A 21 6.46 -12.45 4.47
N THR A 22 7.79 -12.54 4.42
CA THR A 22 8.65 -12.73 5.60
C THR A 22 9.37 -11.44 6.00
N PHE A 23 9.52 -11.22 7.30
CA PHE A 23 10.38 -10.19 7.86
C PHE A 23 11.84 -10.68 7.98
N SER A 24 12.79 -9.95 7.41
CA SER A 24 14.22 -10.25 7.60
C SER A 24 15.10 -9.02 7.39
N ILE A 25 16.18 -8.93 8.16
CA ILE A 25 17.22 -7.90 8.00
C ILE A 25 17.80 -7.90 6.59
N LYS A 26 17.84 -9.06 5.93
CA LYS A 26 18.36 -9.22 4.56
C LYS A 26 17.56 -8.44 3.51
N TYR A 27 16.30 -8.12 3.77
CA TYR A 27 15.42 -7.45 2.81
C TYR A 27 15.44 -5.93 2.87
N PHE A 28 16.41 -5.33 3.59
CA PHE A 28 16.50 -3.89 3.78
C PHE A 28 16.38 -3.09 2.46
N SER A 29 15.23 -2.47 2.22
CA SER A 29 14.87 -1.85 0.94
C SER A 29 14.32 -0.43 1.06
N THR A 30 14.89 0.40 1.94
CA THR A 30 14.44 1.78 2.17
C THR A 30 14.44 2.65 0.91
N PHE A 31 15.44 2.51 0.06
CA PHE A 31 15.52 3.30 -1.18
C PHE A 31 14.35 2.99 -2.12
N LYS A 32 13.96 1.70 -2.23
CA LYS A 32 12.81 1.28 -3.03
C LYS A 32 11.51 1.83 -2.46
N LEU A 33 11.35 1.82 -1.13
CA LEU A 33 10.18 2.41 -0.45
C LEU A 33 10.02 3.92 -0.70
N ILE A 34 11.12 4.65 -0.84
CA ILE A 34 11.07 6.10 -1.03
C ILE A 34 10.94 6.48 -2.51
N PHE A 35 11.79 5.91 -3.36
CA PHE A 35 12.04 6.42 -4.71
C PHE A 35 11.57 5.49 -5.84
N SER A 36 11.10 4.28 -5.54
CA SER A 36 10.66 3.38 -6.61
C SER A 36 9.57 4.05 -7.47
N PRO A 37 9.69 4.04 -8.81
CA PRO A 37 8.64 4.58 -9.67
C PRO A 37 7.33 3.81 -9.54
N ILE A 38 7.40 2.52 -9.17
CA ILE A 38 6.23 1.62 -9.12
C ILE A 38 5.44 1.84 -7.83
N ARG A 39 6.10 2.10 -6.70
CA ARG A 39 5.47 2.06 -5.36
C ARG A 39 6.05 3.06 -4.36
N GLY A 40 7.07 3.83 -4.75
CA GLY A 40 7.80 4.71 -3.86
C GLY A 40 6.93 5.86 -3.38
N ILE A 41 7.02 6.20 -2.09
CA ILE A 41 6.17 7.23 -1.49
C ILE A 41 6.33 8.59 -2.17
N LEU A 42 7.53 8.93 -2.66
CA LEU A 42 7.77 10.23 -3.31
C LEU A 42 7.32 10.24 -4.77
N ALA A 43 7.34 9.08 -5.45
CA ALA A 43 6.84 8.95 -6.80
C ALA A 43 5.31 9.06 -6.84
N TRP A 44 4.63 8.45 -5.86
CA TRP A 44 3.17 8.39 -5.79
C TRP A 44 2.52 9.53 -4.99
N SER A 45 3.27 10.13 -4.07
CA SER A 45 2.78 11.20 -3.20
C SER A 45 3.83 12.30 -3.05
N PRO A 46 4.14 13.06 -4.12
CA PRO A 46 5.17 14.11 -4.08
C PRO A 46 4.87 15.21 -3.04
N LEU A 47 3.60 15.38 -2.66
CA LEU A 47 3.19 16.27 -1.57
C LEU A 47 3.88 15.96 -0.22
N VAL A 48 4.30 14.70 -0.01
CA VAL A 48 5.01 14.27 1.20
C VAL A 48 6.31 15.07 1.40
N ILE A 49 6.97 15.52 0.34
CA ILE A 49 8.17 16.38 0.45
C ILE A 49 7.84 17.66 1.22
N PHE A 50 6.75 18.33 0.85
CA PHE A 50 6.31 19.56 1.51
C PHE A 50 5.84 19.32 2.93
N SER A 51 5.20 18.17 3.19
CA SER A 51 4.87 17.73 4.55
C SER A 51 6.11 17.58 5.43
N LEU A 52 7.16 16.91 4.93
CA LEU A 52 8.42 16.72 5.65
C LEU A 52 9.13 18.05 5.91
N ILE A 53 9.14 18.98 4.94
CA ILE A 53 9.67 20.34 5.13
C ILE A 53 8.91 21.06 6.25
N GLY A 54 7.57 20.96 6.26
CA GLY A 54 6.75 21.58 7.30
C GLY A 54 6.98 20.99 8.69
N LEU A 55 7.19 19.67 8.80
CA LEU A 55 7.58 19.02 10.07
C LEU A 55 8.98 19.47 10.52
N ALA A 56 9.95 19.52 9.60
CA ALA A 56 11.31 19.97 9.90
C ALA A 56 11.37 21.45 10.31
N TRP A 57 10.43 22.27 9.83
CA TRP A 57 10.28 23.64 10.31
C TRP A 57 9.56 23.72 11.66
N GLY A 58 8.51 22.91 11.86
CA GLY A 58 7.79 22.81 13.13
C GLY A 58 8.69 22.39 14.29
N SER A 59 9.67 21.52 14.05
CA SER A 59 10.66 21.08 15.05
C SER A 59 11.62 22.18 15.51
N LYS A 60 11.72 23.29 14.78
CA LYS A 60 12.53 24.47 15.16
C LYS A 60 11.79 25.45 16.07
N ARG A 61 10.49 25.23 16.35
CA ARG A 61 9.69 26.09 17.23
C ARG A 61 10.00 25.83 18.71
N LEU A 62 9.63 26.74 19.60
CA LEU A 62 9.86 26.61 21.06
C LEU A 62 8.64 26.14 21.85
N ASN A 63 7.58 25.66 21.18
CA ASN A 63 6.30 25.29 21.79
C ASN A 63 5.90 23.84 21.51
N ILE A 64 4.68 23.45 21.90
CA ILE A 64 4.13 22.10 21.71
C ILE A 64 4.25 21.58 20.26
N ILE A 65 4.24 22.47 19.28
CA ILE A 65 4.40 22.12 17.85
C ILE A 65 5.74 21.45 17.59
N LYS A 66 6.81 21.82 18.33
CA LYS A 66 8.12 21.16 18.21
C LYS A 66 8.04 19.70 18.62
N GLN A 67 7.45 19.42 19.78
CA GLN A 67 7.33 18.05 20.30
C GLN A 67 6.50 17.19 19.35
N ILE A 68 5.34 17.70 18.92
CA ILE A 68 4.48 17.01 17.95
C ILE A 68 5.25 16.74 16.66
N SER A 69 5.96 17.74 16.11
CA SER A 69 6.71 17.57 14.86
C SER A 69 7.85 16.56 14.98
N ILE A 70 8.56 16.53 16.11
CA ILE A 70 9.63 15.57 16.37
C ILE A 70 9.07 14.16 16.51
N TYR A 71 8.07 13.94 17.36
CA TYR A 71 7.45 12.61 17.52
C TYR A 71 6.89 12.09 16.21
N THR A 72 6.28 12.98 15.43
CA THR A 72 5.74 12.68 14.11
C THR A 72 6.83 12.26 13.11
N LEU A 73 7.96 12.97 13.09
CA LEU A 73 9.12 12.59 12.27
C LEU A 73 9.72 11.24 12.69
N VAL A 74 9.86 11.03 14.00
CA VAL A 74 10.40 9.77 14.55
C VAL A 74 9.47 8.61 14.20
N SER A 75 8.16 8.74 14.37
CA SER A 75 7.19 7.71 13.98
C SER A 75 7.24 7.42 12.48
N THR A 76 7.40 8.44 11.64
CA THR A 76 7.55 8.27 10.18
C THR A 76 8.81 7.47 9.85
N LEU A 77 9.94 7.82 10.45
CA LEU A 77 11.21 7.10 10.26
C LEU A 77 11.14 5.67 10.77
N PHE A 78 10.50 5.46 11.91
CA PHE A 78 10.33 4.13 12.49
C PHE A 78 9.47 3.24 11.60
N ILE A 79 8.34 3.74 11.11
CA ILE A 79 7.46 3.03 10.18
C ILE A 79 8.20 2.71 8.88
N LEU A 80 8.90 3.69 8.30
CA LEU A 80 9.70 3.51 7.09
C LEU A 80 10.78 2.44 7.29
N MET A 81 11.49 2.48 8.42
CA MET A 81 12.53 1.51 8.77
C MET A 81 11.92 0.11 8.98
N PHE A 82 10.82 0.01 9.70
CA PHE A 82 10.13 -1.25 9.96
C PHE A 82 9.71 -1.93 8.65
N TYR A 83 9.04 -1.19 7.75
CA TYR A 83 8.62 -1.72 6.46
C TYR A 83 9.79 -1.97 5.49
N SER A 84 10.96 -1.39 5.73
CA SER A 84 12.16 -1.66 4.92
C SER A 84 12.66 -3.09 5.07
N PHE A 85 12.31 -3.82 6.12
CA PHE A 85 12.76 -5.19 6.36
C PHE A 85 11.78 -6.27 5.89
N TRP A 86 10.68 -5.88 5.26
CA TRP A 86 9.72 -6.81 4.68
C TRP A 86 10.13 -7.16 3.24
N ASN A 87 10.13 -8.45 2.91
CA ASN A 87 10.40 -8.91 1.54
C ASN A 87 9.46 -8.23 0.52
N ASN A 88 8.17 -8.20 0.85
CA ASN A 88 7.14 -7.50 0.11
C ASN A 88 6.96 -6.06 0.60
N TRP A 89 7.97 -5.23 0.31
CA TRP A 89 7.97 -3.81 0.63
C TRP A 89 6.87 -3.01 -0.11
N TRP A 90 6.22 -3.60 -1.11
CA TRP A 90 5.27 -2.94 -2.00
C TRP A 90 3.79 -3.12 -1.61
N ALA A 91 3.51 -3.92 -0.58
CA ALA A 91 2.20 -4.03 0.09
C ALA A 91 1.02 -4.52 -0.78
N GLY A 92 1.28 -5.36 -1.79
CA GLY A 92 0.21 -5.95 -2.61
C GLY A 92 -0.37 -4.98 -3.67
N TYR A 93 -1.49 -5.34 -4.30
CA TYR A 93 -2.10 -4.57 -5.40
C TYR A 93 -2.91 -3.35 -4.90
N SER A 94 -2.23 -2.30 -4.44
CA SER A 94 -2.84 -1.00 -4.11
C SER A 94 -2.31 0.16 -4.96
N LEU A 95 -3.01 1.30 -4.97
CA LEU A 95 -2.45 2.56 -5.47
C LEU A 95 -1.39 3.08 -4.48
N GLY A 96 -0.12 3.08 -4.90
CA GLY A 96 1.01 3.39 -4.04
C GLY A 96 1.27 2.33 -2.96
N ASN A 97 1.95 2.74 -1.89
CA ASN A 97 2.35 1.85 -0.80
C ASN A 97 1.42 1.99 0.42
N ARG A 98 0.59 0.97 0.63
CA ARG A 98 -0.46 0.94 1.66
C ARG A 98 0.08 1.06 3.09
N PHE A 99 1.33 0.66 3.32
CA PHE A 99 1.97 0.73 4.62
C PHE A 99 2.07 2.16 5.18
N PHE A 100 2.03 3.17 4.32
CA PHE A 100 2.10 4.58 4.72
C PHE A 100 0.74 5.24 4.97
N ILE A 101 -0.38 4.52 4.83
CA ILE A 101 -1.71 5.11 5.06
C ILE A 101 -1.87 5.65 6.49
N VAL A 102 -1.26 4.97 7.46
CA VAL A 102 -1.23 5.39 8.88
C VAL A 102 -0.48 6.70 9.10
N LEU A 103 0.39 7.11 8.15
CA LEU A 103 1.13 8.36 8.19
C LEU A 103 0.39 9.54 7.53
N TYR A 104 -0.78 9.33 6.94
CA TYR A 104 -1.48 10.44 6.26
C TYR A 104 -1.90 11.57 7.21
N PRO A 105 -2.41 11.32 8.43
CA PRO A 105 -2.68 12.39 9.39
C PRO A 105 -1.41 13.17 9.77
N VAL A 106 -0.29 12.45 9.88
CA VAL A 106 1.05 12.97 10.15
C VAL A 106 1.52 13.89 9.02
N PHE A 107 1.38 13.47 7.77
CA PHE A 107 1.73 14.28 6.61
C PHE A 107 0.81 15.48 6.43
N ALA A 108 -0.48 15.34 6.75
CA ALA A 108 -1.42 16.46 6.74
C ALA A 108 -1.01 17.55 7.74
N PHE A 109 -0.62 17.16 8.97
CA PHE A 109 -0.09 18.10 9.96
C PHE A 109 1.20 18.78 9.48
N GLY A 110 2.13 18.02 8.91
CA GLY A 110 3.34 18.56 8.29
C GLY A 110 3.02 19.59 7.21
N LEU A 111 2.09 19.26 6.31
CA LEU A 111 1.69 20.13 5.21
C LEU A 111 1.04 21.42 5.74
N ALA A 112 0.21 21.34 6.78
CA ALA A 112 -0.36 22.51 7.43
C ALA A 112 0.71 23.45 7.99
N ASN A 113 1.76 22.90 8.62
CA ASN A 113 2.90 23.68 9.09
C ASN A 113 3.66 24.34 7.92
N PHE A 114 3.85 23.63 6.81
CA PHE A 114 4.46 24.19 5.60
C PHE A 114 3.63 25.34 5.01
N ILE A 115 2.32 25.19 4.89
CA ILE A 115 1.42 26.24 4.41
C ILE A 115 1.49 27.45 5.32
N ASN A 116 1.48 27.24 6.64
CA ASN A 116 1.60 28.34 7.59
C ASN A 116 2.95 29.06 7.46
N TYR A 117 4.05 28.32 7.29
CA TYR A 117 5.37 28.90 7.01
C TYR A 117 5.36 29.77 5.75
N MET A 118 4.85 29.24 4.64
CA MET A 118 4.78 29.96 3.37
C MET A 118 3.89 31.20 3.47
N ARG A 119 2.77 31.11 4.20
CA ARG A 119 1.90 32.25 4.48
C ARG A 119 2.62 33.35 5.25
N LEU A 120 3.37 33.01 6.30
CA LEU A 120 4.16 33.97 7.09
C LEU A 120 5.27 34.64 6.26
N LYS A 121 5.75 33.98 5.19
CA LYS A 121 6.72 34.53 4.24
C LYS A 121 6.08 35.29 3.07
N GLY A 122 4.75 35.44 3.04
CA GLY A 122 4.03 36.09 1.93
C GLY A 122 3.87 35.22 0.68
N LEU A 123 4.29 33.95 0.73
CA LEU A 123 4.31 33.00 -0.40
C LEU A 123 3.04 32.12 -0.47
N LYS A 124 1.90 32.63 0.01
CA LYS A 124 0.65 31.84 0.12
C LYS A 124 0.16 31.31 -1.23
N TRP A 125 0.37 32.05 -2.32
CA TRP A 125 -0.03 31.64 -3.66
C TRP A 125 0.80 30.48 -4.20
N ILE A 126 2.09 30.44 -3.88
CA ILE A 126 2.98 29.31 -4.21
C ILE A 126 2.51 28.06 -3.46
N ALA A 127 2.18 28.19 -2.16
CA ALA A 127 1.64 27.08 -1.39
C ALA A 127 0.31 26.56 -1.97
N MET A 128 -0.62 27.46 -2.32
CA MET A 128 -1.88 27.08 -2.97
C MET A 128 -1.65 26.38 -4.31
N PHE A 129 -0.74 26.90 -5.13
CA PHE A 129 -0.38 26.28 -6.40
C PHE A 129 0.16 24.86 -6.24
N ILE A 130 1.07 24.64 -5.28
CA ILE A 130 1.60 23.31 -4.93
C ILE A 130 0.47 22.36 -4.51
N ILE A 131 -0.46 22.81 -3.67
CA ILE A 131 -1.61 22.01 -3.24
C ILE A 131 -2.51 21.66 -4.43
N CYS A 132 -2.84 22.63 -5.27
CA CYS A 132 -3.65 22.42 -6.47
C CYS A 132 -3.00 21.38 -7.40
N ILE A 133 -1.70 21.50 -7.65
CA ILE A 133 -0.95 20.50 -8.43
C ILE A 133 -1.03 19.12 -7.78
N GLY A 134 -0.82 19.04 -6.46
CA GLY A 134 -0.88 17.75 -5.76
C GLY A 134 -2.27 17.10 -5.81
N ILE A 135 -3.34 17.89 -5.71
CA ILE A 135 -4.72 17.42 -5.87
C ILE A 135 -4.94 16.94 -7.31
N LEU A 136 -4.55 17.73 -8.31
CA LEU A 136 -4.67 17.35 -9.73
C LEU A 136 -3.90 16.07 -10.05
N PHE A 137 -2.70 15.92 -9.50
CA PHE A 137 -1.90 14.70 -9.61
C PHE A 137 -2.62 13.49 -9.00
N SER A 138 -3.16 13.65 -7.78
CA SER A 138 -3.90 12.59 -7.09
C SER A 138 -5.18 12.19 -7.84
N LEU A 139 -5.89 13.16 -8.40
CA LEU A 139 -7.08 12.93 -9.24
C LEU A 139 -6.71 12.20 -10.52
N THR A 140 -5.59 12.56 -11.16
CA THR A 140 -5.12 11.91 -12.40
C THR A 140 -4.77 10.45 -12.14
N LEU A 141 -4.08 10.15 -11.03
CA LEU A 141 -3.80 8.76 -10.63
C LEU A 141 -5.08 7.96 -10.35
N THR A 142 -6.05 8.58 -9.67
CA THR A 142 -7.34 7.95 -9.36
C THR A 142 -8.13 7.64 -10.63
N LEU A 143 -8.21 8.60 -11.57
CA LEU A 143 -8.86 8.41 -12.87
C LEU A 143 -8.14 7.36 -13.73
N GLY A 144 -6.82 7.37 -13.74
CA GLY A 144 -6.01 6.36 -14.42
C GLY A 144 -6.30 4.94 -13.89
N PHE A 145 -6.48 4.79 -12.58
CA PHE A 145 -6.83 3.50 -11.99
C PHE A 145 -8.26 3.07 -12.33
N VAL A 146 -9.24 3.97 -12.22
CA VAL A 146 -10.65 3.66 -12.55
C VAL A 146 -10.80 3.29 -14.02
N THR A 147 -10.12 4.00 -14.91
CA THR A 147 -10.12 3.68 -16.35
C THR A 147 -9.41 2.36 -16.64
N TYR A 148 -8.29 2.09 -15.96
CA TYR A 148 -7.62 0.80 -16.03
C TYR A 148 -8.57 -0.33 -15.61
N ASP A 149 -9.14 -0.29 -14.41
CA ASP A 149 -10.06 -1.32 -13.91
C ASP A 149 -11.28 -1.53 -14.82
N ASN A 150 -11.84 -0.45 -15.36
CA ASN A 150 -12.98 -0.54 -16.27
C ASN A 150 -12.62 -1.10 -17.66
N SER A 151 -11.43 -0.81 -18.19
CA SER A 151 -10.96 -1.39 -19.46
C SER A 151 -10.81 -2.91 -19.35
N ASN A 152 -10.34 -3.31 -18.19
CA ASN A 152 -10.03 -4.67 -17.83
C ASN A 152 -11.29 -5.51 -17.56
N LYS A 153 -12.37 -4.93 -16.99
CA LYS A 153 -13.69 -5.61 -16.89
C LYS A 153 -14.26 -6.11 -18.22
N ASN A 154 -13.81 -5.53 -19.34
CA ASN A 154 -14.21 -5.92 -20.69
C ASN A 154 -13.23 -6.92 -21.34
N ASP A 155 -12.13 -7.26 -20.65
CA ASP A 155 -11.16 -8.23 -21.12
C ASP A 155 -11.70 -9.65 -20.90
N PRO A 156 -11.80 -10.52 -21.92
CA PRO A 156 -12.24 -11.91 -21.76
C PRO A 156 -11.37 -12.73 -20.80
N TYR A 157 -10.16 -12.26 -20.48
CA TYR A 157 -9.24 -12.86 -19.51
C TYR A 157 -9.41 -12.33 -18.08
N TYR A 158 -10.37 -11.43 -17.83
CA TYR A 158 -10.84 -11.25 -16.47
C TYR A 158 -11.40 -12.57 -16.00
N VAL A 159 -10.60 -13.27 -15.20
CA VAL A 159 -11.04 -14.38 -14.39
C VAL A 159 -12.15 -13.81 -13.52
N LYS A 160 -13.39 -13.87 -14.02
CA LYS A 160 -14.54 -14.04 -13.16
C LYS A 160 -14.10 -15.20 -12.31
N PHE A 161 -13.80 -14.94 -11.04
CA PHE A 161 -13.83 -15.98 -10.03
C PHE A 161 -15.25 -16.53 -10.15
N LYS A 162 -15.41 -17.51 -11.04
CA LYS A 162 -16.61 -18.29 -11.18
C LYS A 162 -16.75 -18.81 -9.77
N GLU A 163 -17.79 -18.34 -9.06
CA GLU A 163 -18.11 -18.86 -7.75
C GLU A 163 -17.87 -20.35 -7.84
N PRO A 164 -16.99 -20.93 -7.02
CA PRO A 164 -16.70 -22.35 -7.12
C PRO A 164 -18.08 -23.02 -7.13
N ASN A 165 -18.32 -23.91 -8.08
CA ASN A 165 -19.55 -24.70 -8.10
C ASN A 165 -19.53 -25.51 -6.80
N ILE A 166 -20.06 -24.92 -5.72
CA ILE A 166 -20.15 -25.58 -4.42
C ILE A 166 -21.11 -26.74 -4.69
N PRO A 167 -20.67 -28.00 -4.53
CA PRO A 167 -21.54 -29.14 -4.73
C PRO A 167 -22.80 -28.96 -3.87
N THR A 168 -23.97 -29.02 -4.50
CA THR A 168 -25.30 -28.86 -3.86
C THR A 168 -25.56 -29.86 -2.72
N ASN A 169 -24.67 -30.84 -2.52
CA ASN A 169 -24.72 -31.82 -1.43
C ASN A 169 -24.23 -31.29 -0.07
N TYR A 170 -23.81 -30.02 0.05
CA TYR A 170 -23.41 -29.43 1.32
C TYR A 170 -24.13 -28.11 1.62
N PRO A 171 -25.47 -28.14 1.83
CA PRO A 171 -26.27 -26.93 2.06
C PRO A 171 -25.89 -26.18 3.36
N ASN A 172 -25.15 -26.82 4.27
CA ASN A 172 -24.72 -26.22 5.53
C ASN A 172 -23.35 -25.51 5.46
N LEU A 173 -22.65 -25.53 4.32
CA LEU A 173 -21.38 -24.81 4.16
C LEU A 173 -21.56 -23.31 3.86
N LEU A 174 -22.79 -22.85 3.66
CA LEU A 174 -23.12 -21.46 3.34
C LEU A 174 -23.33 -20.56 4.57
N SER A 175 -23.44 -21.14 5.78
CA SER A 175 -23.76 -20.37 6.99
C SER A 175 -22.56 -19.90 7.81
N GLU A 176 -21.37 -20.45 7.56
CA GLU A 176 -20.15 -20.06 8.26
C GLU A 176 -19.02 -19.86 7.25
N GLN A 177 -18.38 -18.71 7.34
CA GLN A 177 -17.32 -18.24 6.47
C GLN A 177 -16.05 -19.09 6.73
N TYR A 178 -16.02 -20.31 6.19
CA TYR A 178 -14.87 -21.21 6.35
C TYR A 178 -13.70 -20.77 5.49
N ASP A 179 -12.52 -20.85 6.09
CA ASP A 179 -11.24 -20.48 5.51
C ASP A 179 -10.87 -21.48 4.40
N VAL A 180 -10.14 -21.04 3.37
CA VAL A 180 -9.75 -21.88 2.21
C VAL A 180 -8.98 -23.13 2.66
N LEU A 181 -8.35 -23.05 3.84
CA LEU A 181 -7.64 -24.14 4.51
C LEU A 181 -8.56 -25.29 4.96
N ASP A 182 -9.82 -25.02 5.30
CA ASP A 182 -10.78 -26.04 5.74
C ASP A 182 -11.35 -26.82 4.54
N MET A 183 -11.46 -26.18 3.37
CA MET A 183 -11.82 -26.87 2.12
C MET A 183 -10.72 -27.83 1.65
N TYR A 184 -9.45 -27.47 1.86
CA TYR A 184 -8.31 -28.34 1.55
C TYR A 184 -8.24 -29.55 2.50
N LYS A 185 -8.50 -29.34 3.79
CA LYS A 185 -8.57 -30.44 4.79
C LYS A 185 -9.77 -31.37 4.59
N ALA A 186 -10.86 -30.88 4.00
CA ALA A 186 -12.04 -31.68 3.66
C ALA A 186 -11.86 -32.62 2.45
N GLY A 187 -10.65 -32.71 1.88
CA GLY A 187 -10.35 -33.64 0.79
C GLY A 187 -10.89 -33.19 -0.57
N VAL A 188 -11.19 -31.90 -0.75
CA VAL A 188 -11.53 -31.32 -2.06
C VAL A 188 -10.24 -31.21 -2.89
N THR A 189 -9.78 -32.34 -3.44
CA THR A 189 -8.53 -32.42 -4.21
C THR A 189 -8.71 -32.11 -5.70
N ASN A 190 -9.96 -32.00 -6.18
CA ASN A 190 -10.27 -31.75 -7.58
C ASN A 190 -10.64 -30.28 -7.82
N LEU A 191 -9.75 -29.37 -7.43
CA LEU A 191 -9.62 -28.11 -8.17
C LEU A 191 -8.72 -28.42 -9.36
N THR A 192 -9.31 -28.86 -10.47
CA THR A 192 -8.62 -28.84 -11.77
C THR A 192 -8.35 -27.39 -12.15
N ILE A 193 -7.22 -26.87 -11.68
CA ILE A 193 -6.60 -25.70 -12.26
C ILE A 193 -6.01 -26.21 -13.57
N ASN A 194 -6.65 -25.85 -14.68
CA ASN A 194 -6.23 -26.26 -16.02
C ASN A 194 -4.80 -25.73 -16.25
N PRO A 195 -3.75 -26.56 -16.40
CA PRO A 195 -2.35 -26.10 -16.39
C PRO A 195 -1.92 -25.35 -17.66
N LEU A 196 -2.84 -25.06 -18.59
CA LEU A 196 -2.53 -24.63 -19.96
C LEU A 196 -2.98 -23.21 -20.33
N GLU A 197 -3.49 -22.40 -19.39
CA GLU A 197 -3.82 -20.98 -19.65
C GLU A 197 -3.31 -20.03 -18.56
N ILE A 198 -2.13 -20.30 -18.03
CA ILE A 198 -1.34 -19.25 -17.36
C ILE A 198 -0.08 -19.01 -18.18
N GLU A 199 -0.28 -18.66 -19.46
CA GLU A 199 0.65 -17.73 -20.09
C GLU A 199 0.35 -16.38 -19.45
N PHE A 200 1.23 -15.95 -18.54
CA PHE A 200 1.38 -14.52 -18.28
C PHE A 200 1.84 -13.91 -19.60
N ASN A 201 0.89 -13.52 -20.44
CA ASN A 201 1.14 -12.57 -21.50
C ASN A 201 1.37 -11.23 -20.80
N ASP A 202 2.58 -11.06 -20.26
CA ASP A 202 3.14 -9.78 -19.87
C ASP A 202 3.17 -8.95 -21.13
N GLY A 203 2.05 -8.25 -21.39
CA GLY A 203 1.83 -7.46 -22.60
C GLY A 203 3.02 -6.55 -22.87
N GLY A 204 3.92 -7.01 -23.73
CA GLY A 204 4.96 -6.25 -24.41
C GLY A 204 5.78 -5.28 -23.57
N ARG A 205 6.17 -5.60 -22.33
CA ARG A 205 7.12 -4.76 -21.59
C ARG A 205 8.35 -5.55 -21.17
N SER A 206 9.38 -5.42 -22.01
CA SER A 206 10.77 -5.67 -21.66
C SER A 206 11.06 -5.13 -20.26
N LEU A 207 11.44 -6.03 -19.36
CA LEU A 207 12.07 -5.72 -18.09
C LEU A 207 13.33 -4.88 -18.35
N ILE A 208 13.19 -3.56 -18.30
CA ILE A 208 14.35 -2.69 -18.12
C ILE A 208 14.73 -2.82 -16.65
N GLN A 209 15.75 -3.66 -16.40
CA GLN A 209 16.45 -3.74 -15.13
C GLN A 209 17.13 -2.41 -14.84
N PHE A 210 16.79 -1.78 -13.72
CA PHE A 210 17.61 -0.81 -12.99
C PHE A 210 17.43 -1.04 -11.48
#